data_AF-A0A349HN95-F1
#
_entry.id   AF-A0A349HN95-F1
#
_cell.length_a   1.000
_cell.length_b   1.000
_cell.length_c   1.000
_cell.angle_alpha   90.00
_cell.angle_beta   90.00
_cell.angle_gamma   90.00
#
_symmetry.space_group_name_H-M   'P 1'
#
loop_
_entity.id
_entity.type
_entity.pdbx_description
1 polymer ?
#
loop_
_entity_poly.entity_id
_entity_poly.type
_entity_poly.pdbx_seq_one_letter_code
_entity_poly.pdbx_strand_id
1 'polypeptide(L)'
;MNEDQRIIELKKKINHYDFREKEREIKEQKRIKKLAAPIKKKRRFNVINFLFLIFVIYFAFTAFNQYEMLLDLNGQIKEKEAIKAEAEKEALELKSDVEKLNEEETLMEIIEKIARDQYKMVKPNETIYIDKNKNDNKLIQGIGSQKDLINE
;
A
#
# COMPACT_ATOMS: atom_id res chain seq x y z
N MET A 1 81.80 -54.94 -44.58
CA MET A 1 80.99 -53.72 -44.34
C MET A 1 81.91 -52.53 -44.50
N ASN A 2 81.54 -51.55 -45.33
CA ASN A 2 82.32 -50.34 -45.58
C ASN A 2 82.35 -49.45 -44.31
N GLU A 3 83.47 -48.80 -44.00
CA GLU A 3 83.69 -48.03 -42.77
C GLU A 3 82.67 -46.87 -42.64
N ASP A 4 82.35 -46.24 -43.77
CA ASP A 4 81.35 -45.18 -43.85
C ASP A 4 79.96 -45.64 -43.39
N GLN A 5 79.57 -46.87 -43.71
CA GLN A 5 78.27 -47.41 -43.30
C GLN A 5 78.21 -47.62 -41.79
N ARG A 6 79.31 -48.07 -41.17
CA ARG A 6 79.41 -48.21 -39.71
C ARG A 6 79.35 -46.86 -39.01
N ILE A 7 80.00 -45.84 -39.58
CA ILE A 7 79.97 -44.47 -39.04
C ILE A 7 78.55 -43.88 -39.11
N ILE A 8 77.83 -44.10 -40.21
CA ILE A 8 76.44 -43.65 -40.37
C ILE A 8 75.52 -44.34 -39.36
N GLU A 9 75.67 -45.65 -39.17
CA GLU A 9 74.86 -46.42 -38.23
C GLU A 9 75.13 -46.01 -36.77
N LEU A 10 76.40 -45.81 -36.40
CA LEU A 10 76.80 -45.31 -35.09
C LEU A 10 76.26 -43.89 -34.85
N LYS A 11 76.36 -42.98 -35.82
CA LYS A 11 75.76 -41.64 -35.72
C LYS A 11 74.24 -41.69 -35.57
N LYS A 12 73.56 -42.60 -36.28
CA LYS A 12 72.10 -42.78 -36.15
C LYS A 12 71.72 -43.32 -34.77
N LYS A 13 72.49 -44.27 -34.24
CA LYS A 13 72.27 -44.87 -32.92
C LYS A 13 72.53 -43.86 -31.78
N ILE A 14 73.58 -43.04 -31.89
CA ILE A 14 73.88 -41.95 -30.95
C ILE A 14 72.76 -40.91 -30.97
N ASN A 15 72.38 -40.41 -32.15
CA ASN A 15 71.27 -39.46 -32.26
C ASN A 15 69.98 -40.03 -31.64
N HIS A 16 69.64 -41.28 -31.91
CA HIS A 16 68.44 -41.90 -31.35
C HIS A 16 68.52 -42.14 -29.82
N TYR A 17 69.72 -42.37 -29.29
CA TYR A 17 69.96 -42.50 -27.86
C TYR A 17 69.83 -41.14 -27.15
N ASP A 18 70.42 -40.09 -27.71
CA ASP A 18 70.35 -38.72 -27.20
C ASP A 18 68.91 -38.19 -27.20
N PHE A 19 68.11 -38.51 -28.23
CA PHE A 19 66.69 -38.18 -28.25
C PHE A 19 65.92 -38.85 -27.09
N ARG A 20 66.21 -40.12 -26.80
CA ARG A 20 65.55 -40.86 -25.72
C ARG A 20 65.95 -40.35 -24.34
N GLU A 21 67.18 -39.87 -24.16
CA GLU A 21 67.62 -39.23 -22.92
C GLU A 21 66.98 -37.85 -22.73
N LYS A 22 66.96 -37.00 -23.76
CA LYS A 22 66.24 -35.71 -23.72
C LYS A 22 64.76 -35.89 -23.40
N GLU A 23 64.10 -36.89 -23.97
CA GLU A 23 62.70 -37.20 -23.63
C GLU A 23 62.51 -37.60 -22.17
N ARG A 24 63.47 -38.35 -21.60
CA ARG A 24 63.45 -38.74 -20.18
C ARG A 24 63.66 -37.54 -19.28
N GLU A 25 64.64 -36.69 -19.57
CA GLU A 25 64.90 -35.45 -18.84
C GLU A 25 63.70 -34.49 -18.90
N ILE A 26 63.06 -34.32 -20.06
CA ILE A 26 61.86 -33.49 -20.20
C ILE A 26 60.71 -34.07 -19.37
N LYS A 27 60.55 -35.40 -19.34
CA LYS A 27 59.53 -36.06 -18.50
C LYS A 27 59.82 -35.88 -17.02
N GLU A 28 61.07 -35.99 -16.60
CA GLU A 28 61.49 -35.78 -15.21
C GLU A 28 61.35 -34.33 -14.79
N GLN A 29 61.78 -33.37 -15.61
CA GLN A 29 61.56 -31.95 -15.35
C GLN A 29 60.07 -31.60 -15.26
N LYS A 30 59.21 -32.20 -16.12
CA LYS A 30 57.76 -32.03 -16.01
C LYS A 30 57.20 -32.64 -14.72
N ARG A 31 57.72 -33.78 -14.27
CA ARG A 31 57.34 -34.40 -12.99
C ARG A 31 57.74 -33.52 -11.81
N ILE A 32 58.98 -33.05 -11.78
CA ILE A 32 59.50 -32.18 -10.72
C ILE A 32 58.72 -30.86 -10.70
N LYS A 33 58.45 -30.23 -11.85
CA LYS A 33 57.62 -29.02 -11.94
C LYS A 33 56.18 -29.25 -11.48
N LYS A 34 55.61 -30.43 -11.74
CA LYS A 34 54.25 -30.79 -11.27
C LYS A 34 54.20 -31.05 -9.76
N LEU A 35 55.27 -31.62 -9.20
CA LEU A 35 55.42 -31.87 -7.75
C LEU A 35 55.72 -30.57 -6.98
N ALA A 36 56.50 -29.67 -7.58
CA ALA A 36 56.83 -28.36 -7.01
C ALA A 36 55.73 -27.30 -7.25
N ALA A 37 54.74 -27.60 -8.10
CA ALA A 37 53.61 -26.70 -8.30
C ALA A 37 52.80 -26.58 -7.00
N PRO A 38 52.52 -25.35 -6.52
CA PRO A 38 51.74 -25.18 -5.30
C PRO A 38 50.36 -25.80 -5.50
N ILE A 39 49.98 -26.70 -4.59
CA ILE A 39 48.64 -27.29 -4.58
C ILE A 39 47.65 -26.15 -4.38
N LYS A 40 46.95 -25.75 -5.45
CA LYS A 40 45.89 -24.75 -5.37
C LYS A 40 44.82 -25.29 -4.42
N LYS A 41 44.76 -24.77 -3.19
CA LYS A 41 43.64 -25.05 -2.28
C LYS A 41 42.36 -24.62 -2.99
N LYS A 42 41.50 -25.59 -3.33
CA LYS A 42 40.16 -25.28 -3.84
C LYS A 42 39.47 -24.43 -2.76
N ARG A 43 39.08 -23.21 -3.13
CA ARG A 43 38.28 -22.33 -2.29
C ARG A 43 37.00 -23.10 -1.95
N ARG A 44 36.84 -23.53 -0.71
CA ARG A 44 35.58 -24.17 -0.29
C ARG A 44 34.52 -23.08 -0.35
N PHE A 45 33.55 -23.25 -1.23
CA PHE A 45 32.43 -22.33 -1.32
C PHE A 45 31.62 -22.52 -0.04
N ASN A 46 31.47 -21.47 0.76
CA ASN A 46 30.69 -21.53 2.00
C ASN A 46 29.21 -21.51 1.63
N VAL A 47 28.68 -22.67 1.24
CA VAL A 47 27.26 -22.85 0.82
C VAL A 47 26.30 -22.33 1.90
N ILE A 48 26.68 -22.47 3.17
CA ILE A 48 25.92 -21.94 4.32
C ILE A 48 25.80 -20.42 4.24
N ASN A 49 26.89 -19.69 3.96
CA ASN A 49 26.85 -18.23 3.83
C ASN A 49 26.01 -17.80 2.62
N PHE A 50 26.05 -18.57 1.53
CA PHE A 50 25.25 -18.30 0.34
C PHE A 50 23.75 -18.52 0.61
N LEU A 51 23.37 -19.61 1.27
CA LEU A 51 21.99 -19.86 1.70
C LEU A 51 21.50 -18.82 2.69
N PHE A 52 22.36 -18.41 3.63
CA PHE A 52 22.04 -17.34 4.56
C PHE A 52 21.81 -15.99 3.85
N LEU A 53 22.63 -15.66 2.85
CA LEU A 53 22.44 -14.45 2.05
C LEU A 53 21.09 -14.47 1.31
N ILE A 54 20.71 -15.59 0.70
CA ILE A 54 19.40 -15.75 0.05
C ILE A 54 18.28 -15.60 1.07
N PHE A 55 18.42 -16.21 2.25
CA PHE A 55 17.44 -16.10 3.32
C PHE A 55 17.24 -14.65 3.77
N VAL A 56 18.34 -13.91 3.98
CA VAL A 56 18.27 -12.49 4.37
C VAL A 56 17.59 -11.65 3.29
N ILE A 57 17.90 -11.88 2.01
CA ILE A 57 17.25 -11.15 0.90
C ILE A 57 15.75 -11.47 0.85
N TYR A 58 15.37 -12.75 0.97
CA TYR A 58 13.98 -13.17 0.99
C TYR A 58 13.22 -12.59 2.19
N PHE A 59 13.84 -12.61 3.38
CA PHE A 59 13.27 -12.05 4.59
C PHE A 59 13.10 -10.54 4.47
N ALA A 60 14.11 -9.82 3.97
CA ALA A 60 14.02 -8.39 3.73
C ALA A 60 12.87 -8.06 2.76
N PHE A 61 12.81 -8.75 1.61
CA PHE A 61 11.72 -8.59 0.64
C PHE A 61 10.34 -8.82 1.28
N THR A 62 10.20 -9.89 2.06
CA THR A 62 8.95 -10.20 2.75
C THR A 62 8.57 -9.14 3.78
N ALA A 63 9.53 -8.68 4.59
CA ALA A 63 9.34 -7.65 5.60
C ALA A 63 8.93 -6.31 4.98
N PHE A 64 9.55 -5.91 3.86
CA PHE A 64 9.16 -4.69 3.15
C PHE A 64 7.72 -4.76 2.63
N ASN A 65 7.32 -5.87 2.02
CA ASN A 65 5.93 -6.03 1.56
C ASN A 65 4.92 -6.04 2.73
N GLN A 66 5.27 -6.67 3.84
CA GLN A 66 4.42 -6.67 5.04
C GLN A 66 4.31 -5.28 5.67
N TYR A 67 5.39 -4.51 5.66
CA TYR A 67 5.41 -3.14 6.22
C TYR A 67 4.46 -2.21 5.47
N GLU A 68 4.50 -2.22 4.13
CA GLU A 68 3.57 -1.43 3.29
C GLU A 68 2.11 -1.82 3.56
N MET A 69 1.82 -3.13 3.61
CA MET A 69 0.48 -3.62 3.92
C MET A 69 -0.01 -3.18 5.30
N LEU A 70 0.87 -3.23 6.31
CA LEU A 70 0.53 -2.78 7.67
C LEU A 70 0.27 -1.28 7.74
N LEU A 71 1.02 -0.47 6.98
CA LEU A 71 0.78 0.96 6.92
C LEU A 71 -0.58 1.28 6.30
N ASP A 72 -0.91 0.63 5.19
CA ASP A 72 -2.20 0.79 4.51
C ASP A 72 -3.37 0.37 5.43
N LEU A 73 -3.28 -0.82 6.04
CA LEU A 73 -4.28 -1.30 6.97
C LEU A 73 -4.47 -0.37 8.18
N ASN A 74 -3.39 0.14 8.76
CA ASN A 74 -3.47 1.11 9.85
C ASN A 74 -4.08 2.45 9.41
N GLY A 75 -3.83 2.86 8.16
CA GLY A 75 -4.50 4.02 7.57
C GLY A 75 -6.01 3.82 7.48
N GLN A 76 -6.44 2.69 6.91
CA GLN A 76 -7.85 2.34 6.80
C GLN A 76 -8.55 2.20 8.16
N ILE A 77 -7.87 1.65 9.17
CA ILE A 77 -8.42 1.55 10.53
C ILE A 77 -8.67 2.94 11.10
N LYS A 78 -7.69 3.86 11.01
CA LYS A 78 -7.83 5.22 11.51
C LYS A 78 -8.96 5.98 10.82
N GLU A 79 -9.10 5.83 9.50
CA GLU A 79 -10.18 6.43 8.74
C GLU A 79 -11.54 5.90 9.22
N LYS A 80 -11.69 4.58 9.35
CA LYS A 80 -12.93 3.97 9.85
C LYS A 80 -13.24 4.35 11.29
N GLU A 81 -12.24 4.48 12.14
CA GLU A 81 -12.40 4.97 13.51
C GLU A 81 -12.88 6.42 13.55
N ALA A 82 -12.34 7.28 12.67
CA ALA A 82 -12.79 8.66 12.56
C ALA A 82 -14.25 8.74 12.09
N ILE A 83 -14.61 8.01 11.04
CA ILE A 83 -15.99 7.93 10.52
C ILE A 83 -16.93 7.40 11.61
N LYS A 84 -16.53 6.35 12.33
CA LYS A 84 -17.31 5.78 13.42
C LYS A 84 -17.51 6.80 14.55
N ALA A 85 -16.48 7.54 14.94
CA ALA A 85 -16.58 8.56 15.98
C ALA A 85 -17.49 9.72 15.56
N GLU A 86 -17.45 10.13 14.29
CA GLU A 86 -18.36 11.14 13.74
C GLU A 86 -19.81 10.64 13.75
N ALA A 87 -20.05 9.42 13.26
CA ALA A 87 -21.38 8.81 13.27
C ALA A 87 -21.92 8.61 14.70
N GLU A 88 -21.07 8.26 15.67
CA GLU A 88 -21.47 8.14 17.08
C GLU A 88 -21.84 9.51 17.68
N LYS A 89 -21.14 10.59 17.31
CA LYS A 89 -21.52 11.95 17.71
C LYS A 89 -22.85 12.36 17.11
N GLU A 90 -23.03 12.18 15.80
CA GLU A 90 -24.28 12.50 15.11
C GLU A 90 -25.45 11.70 15.70
N ALA A 91 -25.25 10.41 15.97
CA ALA A 91 -26.26 9.58 16.62
C ALA A 91 -26.61 10.06 18.04
N LEU A 92 -25.65 10.61 18.79
CA LEU A 92 -25.88 11.15 20.13
C LEU A 92 -26.62 12.49 20.07
N GLU A 93 -26.25 13.37 19.13
CA GLU A 93 -26.96 14.63 18.88
C GLU A 93 -28.41 14.37 18.47
N LEU A 94 -28.64 13.48 17.50
CA LEU A 94 -29.97 13.08 17.07
C LEU A 94 -30.80 12.47 18.21
N LYS A 95 -30.17 11.65 19.07
CA LYS A 95 -30.85 11.12 20.26
C LYS A 95 -31.26 12.23 21.22
N SER A 96 -30.38 13.19 21.49
CA SER A 96 -30.70 14.33 22.35
C SER A 96 -31.85 15.16 21.77
N ASP A 97 -31.87 15.36 20.45
CA ASP A 97 -32.95 16.10 19.80
C ASP A 97 -34.27 15.34 19.82
N VAL A 98 -34.25 14.01 19.67
CA VAL A 98 -35.45 13.18 19.85
C VAL A 98 -35.93 13.20 21.31
N GLU A 99 -35.03 13.16 22.29
CA GLU A 99 -35.38 13.27 23.70
C GLU A 99 -36.04 14.62 24.01
N LYS A 100 -35.49 15.72 23.49
CA LYS A 100 -36.12 17.03 23.58
C LYS A 100 -37.52 17.01 22.94
N LEU A 101 -37.72 16.35 21.81
CA LEU A 101 -39.05 16.25 21.17
C LEU A 101 -40.05 15.39 21.95
N ASN A 102 -39.58 14.50 22.83
CA ASN A 102 -40.46 13.69 23.69
C ASN A 102 -40.97 14.47 24.90
N GLU A 103 -40.36 15.60 25.24
CA GLU A 103 -40.90 16.53 26.23
C GLU A 103 -42.14 17.22 25.65
N GLU A 104 -43.27 17.12 26.35
CA GLU A 104 -44.56 17.58 25.81
C GLU A 104 -44.58 19.11 25.60
N GLU A 105 -43.86 19.86 26.44
CA GLU A 105 -43.76 21.33 26.37
C GLU A 105 -43.00 21.79 25.11
N THR A 106 -41.82 21.22 24.86
CA THR A 106 -40.98 21.56 23.69
C THR A 106 -41.63 21.16 22.38
N LEU A 107 -42.33 20.01 22.34
CA LEU A 107 -43.10 19.58 21.19
C LEU A 107 -44.23 20.57 20.88
N MET A 108 -44.94 21.02 21.92
CA MET A 108 -46.00 22.03 21.80
C MET A 108 -45.45 23.35 21.24
N GLU A 109 -44.30 23.81 21.72
CA GLU A 109 -43.63 25.02 21.20
C GLU A 109 -43.25 24.90 19.72
N ILE A 110 -42.71 23.75 19.31
CA ILE A 110 -42.34 23.49 17.92
C ILE A 110 -43.57 23.46 17.02
N ILE A 111 -44.64 22.79 17.45
CA ILE A 111 -45.92 22.76 16.74
C ILE A 111 -46.49 24.17 16.61
N GLU A 112 -46.49 24.96 17.68
CA GLU A 112 -46.96 26.34 17.66
C GLU A 112 -46.15 27.20 16.69
N LYS A 113 -44.82 27.05 16.68
CA LYS A 113 -43.94 27.77 15.76
C LYS A 113 -44.23 27.39 14.31
N ILE A 114 -44.35 26.10 13.99
CA ILE A 114 -44.71 25.64 12.63
C ILE A 114 -46.10 26.17 12.23
N ALA A 115 -47.08 26.11 13.13
CA ALA A 115 -48.43 26.59 12.89
C ALA A 115 -48.46 28.11 12.60
N ARG A 116 -47.69 28.93 13.34
CA ARG A 116 -47.59 30.38 13.12
C ARG A 116 -46.75 30.73 11.89
N ASP A 117 -45.63 30.06 11.66
CA ASP A 117 -44.69 30.42 10.60
C ASP A 117 -45.16 29.92 9.23
N GLN A 118 -45.54 28.64 9.14
CA GLN A 118 -45.92 28.01 7.88
C GLN A 118 -47.41 28.19 7.58
N TYR A 119 -48.27 28.03 8.58
CA TYR A 119 -49.72 28.03 8.37
C TYR A 119 -50.42 29.33 8.77
N LYS A 120 -49.70 30.28 9.39
CA LYS A 120 -50.24 31.54 9.92
C LYS A 120 -51.46 31.33 10.83
N MET A 121 -51.53 30.18 11.50
CA MET A 121 -52.56 29.86 12.48
C MET A 121 -52.28 30.60 13.79
N VAL A 122 -53.35 30.94 14.50
CA VAL A 122 -53.30 31.63 15.80
C VAL A 122 -54.30 31.01 16.76
N LYS A 123 -54.12 31.24 18.06
CA LYS A 123 -55.05 30.72 19.08
C LYS A 123 -56.42 31.41 18.95
N PRO A 124 -57.51 30.79 19.43
CA PRO A 124 -58.81 31.45 19.49
C PRO A 124 -58.68 32.81 20.21
N ASN A 125 -59.26 33.85 19.62
CA ASN A 125 -59.21 35.25 20.10
C ASN A 125 -57.89 36.02 19.87
N GLU A 126 -56.93 35.45 19.15
CA GLU A 126 -55.76 36.20 18.64
C GLU A 126 -56.02 36.69 17.20
N THR A 127 -55.52 37.87 16.84
CA THR A 127 -55.59 38.41 15.47
C THR A 127 -54.19 38.51 14.88
N ILE A 128 -54.00 37.99 13.67
CA ILE A 128 -52.74 38.07 12.92
C ILE A 128 -52.84 39.09 11.79
N TYR A 129 -51.82 39.94 11.65
CA TYR A 129 -51.71 40.88 10.53
C TYR A 129 -50.84 40.26 9.43
N ILE A 130 -51.39 40.19 8.22
CA ILE A 130 -50.70 39.63 7.05
C ILE A 130 -50.61 40.73 5.99
N ASP A 131 -49.39 41.04 5.56
CA ASP A 131 -49.17 41.97 4.45
C ASP A 131 -49.52 41.28 3.12
N LYS A 132 -50.56 41.77 2.46
CA LYS A 132 -51.07 41.22 1.19
C LYS A 132 -50.04 41.30 0.05
N ASN A 133 -49.11 42.25 0.11
CA ASN A 133 -48.14 42.48 -0.97
C ASN A 133 -46.83 41.70 -0.79
N LYS A 134 -46.64 41.05 0.36
CA LYS A 134 -45.41 40.34 0.74
C LYS A 134 -45.67 38.90 1.21
N ASN A 135 -46.81 38.32 0.84
CA ASN A 135 -47.18 36.99 1.29
C ASN A 135 -47.08 35.95 0.16
N ASP A 136 -46.10 35.06 0.29
CA ASP A 136 -45.85 33.98 -0.68
C ASP A 136 -46.66 32.70 -0.37
N ASN A 137 -47.45 32.69 0.71
CA ASN A 137 -48.18 31.50 1.16
C ASN A 137 -49.43 31.23 0.31
N LYS A 138 -49.45 30.06 -0.34
CA LYS A 138 -50.53 29.64 -1.26
C LYS A 138 -51.90 29.49 -0.60
N LEU A 139 -51.94 29.22 0.71
CA LEU A 139 -53.17 29.03 1.48
C LEU A 139 -53.94 30.33 1.78
N ILE A 140 -53.29 31.49 1.62
CA ILE A 140 -53.85 32.81 1.97
C ILE A 140 -54.17 33.62 0.68
N GLN A 141 -53.91 33.05 -0.49
CA GLN A 141 -54.20 33.67 -1.78
C GLN A 141 -55.72 33.85 -1.94
N GLY A 142 -56.18 35.11 -2.01
CA GLY A 142 -57.59 35.46 -2.21
C GLY A 142 -58.29 36.13 -1.01
N ILE A 143 -57.64 36.30 0.14
CA ILE A 143 -58.23 37.01 1.29
C ILE A 143 -58.17 38.53 1.08
N GLY A 144 -59.35 39.15 0.90
CA GLY A 144 -59.56 40.59 0.77
C GLY A 144 -59.39 41.12 -0.66
N SER A 145 -60.17 40.57 -1.59
CA SER A 145 -60.34 41.08 -2.95
C SER A 145 -60.90 42.51 -2.90
N GLN A 146 -60.50 43.37 -3.84
CA GLN A 146 -60.94 44.78 -3.93
C GLN A 146 -62.47 44.96 -3.87
N LYS A 147 -63.25 43.93 -4.18
CA LYS A 147 -64.71 43.93 -4.11
C LYS A 147 -65.27 44.07 -2.69
N ASP A 148 -64.50 43.72 -1.66
CA ASP A 148 -64.97 43.75 -0.26
C ASP A 148 -64.78 45.12 0.40
N LEU A 149 -64.04 46.05 -0.25
CA LEU A 149 -63.79 47.42 0.24
C LEU A 149 -64.80 48.45 -0.30
N ILE A 150 -65.72 48.04 -1.17
CA ILE A 150 -66.64 48.94 -1.89
C ILE A 150 -68.02 49.02 -1.21
N ASN A 151 -68.27 48.19 -0.19
CA ASN A 151 -69.51 48.22 0.59
C ASN A 151 -69.23 48.75 2.02
N GLU A 152 -68.94 50.05 2.12
CA GLU A 152 -69.14 50.86 3.33
C GLU A 152 -69.72 52.22 2.94
#